data_AF-A0A536BQA8-F1
#
_entry.id   AF-A0A536BQA8-F1
#
_cell.length_a   1.000
_cell.length_b   1.000
_cell.length_c   1.000
_cell.angle_alpha   90.00
_cell.angle_beta   90.00
_cell.angle_gamma   90.00
#
_symmetry.space_group_name_H-M   'P 1'
#
loop_
_entity.id
_entity.type
_entity.pdbx_description
1 polymer ?
#
loop_
_entity_poly.entity_id
_entity_poly.type
_entity_poly.pdbx_seq_one_letter_code
_entity_poly.pdbx_strand_id
1 'polypeptide(L)'
;GRLSFSWRLVLAPPEALETVVVHELAHLRVFGHGHKFWDLVAGRRPDHRAWRRWLHDHSTELHSAVGRGDRAGVVSAEPEAARLGEPDEAIA
;
A
#
# COMPACT_ATOMS: atom_id res chain seq x y z
N GLY A 1 -12.92 13.03 10.88
CA GLY A 1 -11.70 12.20 10.82
C GLY A 1 -10.64 12.98 10.08
N ARG A 2 -9.37 12.83 10.47
CA ARG A 2 -8.23 13.40 9.75
C ARG A 2 -7.64 12.29 8.90
N LEU A 3 -7.59 12.49 7.58
CA LEU A 3 -6.88 11.59 6.68
C LEU A 3 -5.43 12.08 6.56
N SER A 4 -4.48 11.17 6.50
CA SER A 4 -3.07 11.50 6.35
C SER A 4 -2.41 10.44 5.49
N PHE A 5 -1.61 10.87 4.53
CA PHE A 5 -1.00 10.00 3.54
C PHE A 5 0.50 10.27 3.50
N SER A 6 1.29 9.22 3.27
CA SER A 6 2.69 9.37 2.93
C SER A 6 2.82 10.00 1.54
N TRP A 7 3.58 11.09 1.43
CA TRP A 7 3.83 11.75 0.14
C TRP A 7 4.45 10.80 -0.90
N ARG A 8 5.18 9.78 -0.43
CA ARG A 8 5.84 8.77 -1.27
C ARG A 8 4.87 7.95 -2.10
N LEU A 9 3.57 7.91 -1.74
CA LEU A 9 2.55 7.23 -2.54
C LEU A 9 2.38 7.84 -3.94
N VAL A 10 2.87 9.06 -4.19
CA VAL A 10 2.98 9.63 -5.54
C VAL A 10 3.87 8.79 -6.47
N LEU A 11 4.78 7.98 -5.92
CA LEU A 11 5.65 7.09 -6.68
C LEU A 11 5.03 5.73 -6.96
N ALA A 12 3.89 5.42 -6.34
CA ALA A 12 3.17 4.18 -6.58
C ALA A 12 2.26 4.31 -7.81
N PRO A 13 1.90 3.18 -8.45
CA PRO A 13 0.83 3.17 -9.45
C PRO A 13 -0.46 3.81 -8.90
N PRO A 14 -1.23 4.54 -9.73
CA PRO A 14 -2.48 5.18 -9.30
C PRO A 14 -3.46 4.23 -8.60
N GLU A 15 -3.54 2.98 -9.05
CA GLU A 15 -4.43 1.97 -8.50
C GLU A 15 -4.03 1.54 -7.07
N ALA A 16 -2.73 1.58 -6.76
CA ALA A 16 -2.22 1.36 -5.41
C ALA A 16 -2.61 2.52 -4.50
N LEU A 17 -2.45 3.76 -4.96
CA LEU A 17 -2.89 4.95 -4.23
C LEU A 17 -4.41 4.94 -3.98
N GLU A 18 -5.21 4.59 -4.98
CA GLU A 18 -6.68 4.48 -4.85
C GLU A 18 -7.07 3.47 -3.77
N THR A 19 -6.34 2.35 -3.67
CA THR A 19 -6.56 1.36 -2.62
C THR A 19 -6.30 1.93 -1.21
N VAL A 20 -5.24 2.74 -1.04
CA VAL A 20 -4.97 3.44 0.24
C VAL A 20 -6.05 4.47 0.54
N VAL A 21 -6.48 5.27 -0.46
CA VAL A 21 -7.55 6.25 -0.27
C VAL A 21 -8.85 5.58 0.17
N VAL A 22 -9.25 4.48 -0.47
CA VAL A 22 -10.45 3.72 -0.07
C VAL A 22 -10.30 3.15 1.35
N HIS A 23 -9.10 2.68 1.73
CA HIS A 23 -8.81 2.21 3.07
C HIS A 23 -9.00 3.30 4.13
N GLU A 24 -8.39 4.48 3.93
CA GLU A 24 -8.49 5.61 4.85
C GLU A 24 -9.92 6.16 4.94
N LEU A 25 -10.67 6.16 3.83
CA LEU A 25 -12.09 6.54 3.84
C LEU A 25 -12.96 5.51 4.58
N ALA A 26 -12.62 4.22 4.54
CA ALA A 26 -13.35 3.19 5.28
C ALA A 26 -13.21 3.39 6.80
N HIS A 27 -12.07 3.85 7.29
CA HIS A 27 -11.86 4.21 8.70
C HIS A 27 -12.76 5.32 9.20
N LEU A 28 -13.30 6.17 8.32
CA LEU A 28 -14.30 7.16 8.70
C LEU A 28 -15.65 6.54 9.09
N ARG A 29 -15.89 5.28 8.76
CA ARG A 29 -17.17 4.58 9.00
C ARG A 29 -17.06 3.34 9.87
N VAL A 30 -15.97 2.61 9.77
CA VAL A 30 -15.75 1.37 10.52
C VAL A 30 -14.43 1.49 11.26
N PHE A 31 -14.47 1.28 12.57
CA PHE A 31 -13.26 1.25 13.39
C PHE A 31 -12.57 -0.11 13.30
N GLY A 32 -11.25 -0.10 13.14
CA GLY A 32 -10.42 -1.29 13.00
C GLY A 32 -10.65 -2.03 11.67
N HIS A 33 -9.97 -3.17 11.52
CA HIS A 33 -9.90 -3.92 10.25
C HIS A 33 -10.66 -5.26 10.29
N GLY A 34 -11.80 -5.30 10.99
CA GLY A 34 -12.65 -6.49 11.04
C GLY A 34 -13.41 -6.76 9.73
N HIS A 35 -14.25 -7.81 9.71
CA HIS A 35 -15.02 -8.19 8.52
C HIS A 35 -15.81 -7.04 7.88
N LYS A 36 -16.49 -6.22 8.70
CA LYS A 36 -17.25 -5.04 8.23
C LYS A 36 -16.39 -4.01 7.49
N PHE A 37 -15.13 -3.86 7.90
CA PHE A 37 -14.18 -2.96 7.26
C PHE A 37 -13.81 -3.50 5.88
N TRP A 38 -13.42 -4.78 5.82
CA TRP A 38 -13.01 -5.42 4.57
C TRP A 38 -14.15 -5.58 3.57
N ASP A 39 -15.38 -5.81 4.03
CA ASP A 39 -16.57 -5.79 3.17
C ASP A 39 -16.77 -4.41 2.52
N LEU A 40 -16.62 -3.35 3.30
CA LEU A 40 -16.75 -1.97 2.80
C LEU A 40 -15.66 -1.64 1.79
N VAL A 41 -14.42 -2.01 2.06
CA VAL A 41 -13.29 -1.83 1.14
C VAL A 41 -13.52 -2.65 -0.13
N ALA A 42 -13.84 -3.93 -0.02
CA ALA A 42 -14.08 -4.82 -1.16
C ALA A 42 -15.25 -4.35 -2.04
N GLY A 43 -16.30 -3.81 -1.44
CA GLY A 43 -17.45 -3.24 -2.16
C GLY A 43 -17.12 -1.96 -2.94
N ARG A 44 -16.01 -1.27 -2.63
CA ARG A 44 -15.57 -0.04 -3.32
C ARG A 44 -14.37 -0.26 -4.23
N ARG A 45 -13.48 -1.16 -3.85
CA ARG A 45 -12.26 -1.51 -4.57
C ARG A 45 -12.08 -3.04 -4.56
N PRO A 46 -12.71 -3.77 -5.50
CA PRO A 46 -12.70 -5.25 -5.48
C PRO A 46 -11.29 -5.87 -5.59
N ASP A 47 -10.38 -5.21 -6.31
CA ASP A 47 -8.99 -5.59 -6.52
C ASP A 47 -8.02 -5.09 -5.43
N HIS A 48 -8.53 -4.48 -4.34
CA HIS A 48 -7.70 -3.93 -3.24
C HIS A 48 -6.65 -4.93 -2.73
N ARG A 49 -6.97 -6.23 -2.68
CA ARG A 49 -6.03 -7.26 -2.21
C ARG A 49 -4.77 -7.33 -3.08
N ALA A 50 -4.90 -7.15 -4.39
CA ALA A 50 -3.75 -7.17 -5.31
C ALA A 50 -2.85 -5.96 -5.07
N TRP A 51 -3.45 -4.78 -4.94
CA TRP A 51 -2.71 -3.53 -4.73
C TRP A 51 -2.12 -3.41 -3.32
N ARG A 52 -2.79 -3.94 -2.30
CA ARG A 52 -2.22 -4.07 -0.95
C ARG A 52 -0.98 -4.97 -0.95
N ARG A 53 -1.01 -6.09 -1.67
CA ARG A 53 0.19 -6.93 -1.86
C ARG A 53 1.29 -6.18 -2.59
N TRP A 54 0.96 -5.49 -3.68
CA TRP A 54 1.94 -4.67 -4.40
C TRP A 54 2.61 -3.63 -3.48
N LEU A 55 1.82 -2.91 -2.67
CA LEU A 55 2.33 -1.94 -1.69
C LEU A 55 3.22 -2.59 -0.64
N HIS A 56 2.85 -3.78 -0.15
CA HIS A 56 3.67 -4.56 0.76
C HIS A 56 5.03 -4.90 0.15
N ASP A 57 5.01 -5.44 -1.08
CA ASP A 57 6.20 -5.93 -1.77
C ASP A 57 7.15 -4.79 -2.16
N HIS A 58 6.62 -3.59 -2.46
CA HIS A 58 7.41 -2.40 -2.84
C HIS A 58 7.60 -1.41 -1.67
N SER A 59 7.25 -1.81 -0.45
CA SER A 59 7.29 -0.93 0.72
C SER A 59 8.69 -0.35 0.96
N THR A 60 9.73 -1.18 0.89
CA THR A 60 11.12 -0.74 1.11
C THR A 60 11.59 0.24 0.04
N GLU A 61 11.23 0.00 -1.22
CA GLU A 61 11.56 0.89 -2.34
C GLU A 61 10.92 2.27 -2.15
N LEU A 62 9.60 2.30 -1.89
CA LEU A 62 8.88 3.54 -1.66
C LEU A 62 9.46 4.33 -0.48
N HIS A 63 9.80 3.66 0.64
CA HIS A 63 10.41 4.31 1.80
C HIS A 63 11.80 4.89 1.50
N SER A 64 12.58 4.18 0.67
CA SER A 64 13.96 4.53 0.31
C SER A 64 14.08 5.49 -0.86
N ALA A 65 12.97 5.87 -1.51
CA ALA A 65 12.96 6.74 -2.69
C ALA A 65 13.59 8.14 -2.48
N VAL A 66 13.83 8.53 -1.22
CA VAL A 66 14.71 9.65 -0.88
C VAL A 66 15.87 9.12 -0.05
N GLY A 67 16.78 8.41 -0.72
CA GLY A 67 18.13 8.22 -0.23
C GLY A 67 18.82 9.59 -0.19
N ARG A 68 19.42 9.93 0.95
CA ARG A 68 20.30 11.10 1.08
C ARG A 68 21.24 11.13 -0.13
N GLY A 69 21.33 12.27 -0.82
CA GLY A 69 22.06 12.39 -2.09
C GLY A 69 23.51 11.86 -2.02
N ASP A 70 23.93 11.27 -3.15
CA ASP A 70 25.26 10.76 -3.51
C ASP A 70 25.79 9.55 -2.69
N ARG A 71 26.14 8.39 -3.26
CA ARG A 71 26.78 8.10 -4.56
C ARG A 71 26.36 6.71 -5.09
N ALA A 72 26.26 6.62 -6.43
CA ALA A 72 26.42 5.46 -7.32
C ALA A 72 26.04 4.04 -6.82
N GLY A 73 25.06 3.43 -7.48
CA GLY A 73 24.84 1.98 -7.46
C GLY A 73 23.55 1.59 -8.19
N VAL A 74 23.69 1.10 -9.43
CA VAL A 74 22.61 0.53 -10.24
C VAL A 74 22.03 -0.70 -9.53
N VAL A 75 20.70 -0.80 -9.42
CA VAL A 75 20.04 -2.05 -9.03
C VAL A 75 19.16 -2.51 -10.18
N SER A 76 19.59 -3.60 -10.83
CA SER A 76 18.82 -4.35 -11.81
C SER A 76 17.69 -5.11 -11.09
N ALA A 77 16.46 -4.99 -11.61
CA ALA A 77 15.31 -5.74 -11.11
C ALA A 77 15.10 -7.01 -11.98
N GLU A 78 15.27 -8.18 -11.37
CA GLU A 78 14.72 -9.46 -11.86
C GLU A 78 13.44 -9.76 -11.06
N PRO A 79 12.36 -10.30 -11.66
CA PRO A 79 11.16 -10.64 -10.93
C PRO A 79 11.18 -12.14 -10.54
N GLU A 80 11.03 -12.47 -9.27
CA GLU A 80 10.76 -13.87 -8.86
C GLU A 80 9.60 -13.98 -7.85
N ALA A 81 8.49 -14.48 -8.41
CA ALA A 81 7.42 -15.31 -7.85
C ALA A 81 7.09 -15.25 -6.34
N ALA A 82 5.88 -14.75 -6.09
CA ALA A 82 4.84 -15.25 -5.18
C ALA A 82 5.28 -16.11 -3.98
N ARG A 83 5.15 -15.53 -2.77
CA ARG A 83 4.98 -16.30 -1.53
C ARG A 83 3.73 -15.82 -0.78
N LEU A 84 2.90 -16.79 -0.41
CA LEU A 84 1.65 -16.65 0.34
C LEU A 84 1.90 -16.45 1.84
N GLY A 85 1.13 -15.56 2.48
CA GLY A 85 0.88 -15.56 3.95
C GLY A 85 1.06 -14.21 4.63
N GLU A 86 -0.01 -13.67 5.24
CA GLU A 86 -0.07 -12.37 5.95
C GLU A 86 0.60 -12.39 7.35
N PRO A 87 0.88 -11.22 7.98
CA PRO A 87 -0.18 -10.48 8.68
C PRO A 87 -0.30 -8.98 8.34
N ASP A 88 -1.44 -8.45 8.77
CA ASP A 88 -2.27 -7.42 8.15
C ASP A 88 -2.01 -5.97 8.68
N GLU A 89 -0.77 -5.60 9.02
CA GLU A 89 -0.54 -4.33 9.78
C GLU A 89 0.51 -3.34 9.25
N ALA A 90 1.17 -3.58 8.11
CA ALA A 90 2.41 -2.82 7.83
C ALA A 90 2.28 -1.50 7.04
N ILE A 91 1.14 -1.09 6.49
CA ILE A 91 1.12 0.11 5.63
C ILE A 91 -0.17 0.91 5.76
N ALA A 92 -0.18 1.80 6.76
CA ALA A 92 -0.94 3.05 6.79
C ALA A 92 0.01 4.18 7.23
#